data_AF-A0A961JEV4-F1
#
_entry.id   AF-A0A961JEV4-F1
#
_cell.length_a   1.000
_cell.length_b   1.000
_cell.length_c   1.000
_cell.angle_alpha   90.00
_cell.angle_beta   90.00
_cell.angle_gamma   90.00
#
_symmetry.space_group_name_H-M   'P 1'
#
loop_
_entity.id
_entity.type
_entity.pdbx_description
1 polymer ?
#
loop_
_entity_poly.entity_id
_entity_poly.type
_entity_poly.pdbx_seq_one_letter_code
_entity_poly.pdbx_strand_id
1 'polypeptide(L)'
;FEQAEQVLAEMRGAGFDPDVPNFAKLMSLAESFEQAERGISEWKSYGEGANQVFGRLTAALSEKRSAEELFDTCFGAANSQGMKFPTSAFQDAVIQYTKHGRINEALRIAVAFPHLPGSKKTMGSYPDEASHFFQSHFQSEPNHASYALARLFETTKEYARMREWARIAMEQERQPPSRIDDIKRMLALDVPEE
;
A
#
# COMPACT_ATOMS: atom_id res chain seq x y z
N PHE A 1 -2.30 21.82 -8.99
CA PHE A 1 -0.97 21.24 -9.24
C PHE A 1 -0.01 22.26 -9.85
N GLU A 2 -0.28 22.79 -11.05
CA GLU A 2 0.62 23.73 -11.77
C GLU A 2 1.16 24.90 -10.94
N GLN A 3 0.28 25.59 -10.21
CA GLN A 3 0.70 26.71 -9.35
C GLN A 3 1.68 26.27 -8.25
N ALA A 4 1.52 25.08 -7.69
CA ALA A 4 2.43 24.58 -6.67
C ALA A 4 3.81 24.26 -7.27
N GLU A 5 3.85 23.71 -8.48
CA GLU A 5 5.11 23.46 -9.20
C GLU A 5 5.83 24.76 -9.56
N GLN A 6 5.08 25.78 -10.00
CA GLN A 6 5.62 27.12 -10.22
C GLN A 6 6.23 27.71 -8.94
N VAL A 7 5.56 27.57 -7.80
CA VAL A 7 6.09 28.02 -6.51
C VAL A 7 7.39 27.31 -6.15
N LEU A 8 7.52 26.00 -6.42
CA LEU A 8 8.80 25.31 -6.20
C LEU A 8 9.93 25.85 -7.09
N ALA A 9 9.62 26.17 -8.35
CA ALA A 9 10.58 26.77 -9.27
C ALA A 9 11.00 28.18 -8.81
N GLU A 10 10.05 29.00 -8.35
CA GLU A 10 10.30 30.33 -7.80
C GLU A 10 11.16 30.27 -6.52
N MET A 11 10.91 29.30 -5.62
CA MET A 11 11.73 29.06 -4.44
C MET A 11 13.19 28.77 -4.83
N ARG A 12 13.42 27.83 -5.76
CA ARG A 12 14.77 27.52 -6.26
C ARG A 12 15.43 28.75 -6.91
N GLY A 13 14.69 29.51 -7.71
CA GLY A 13 15.19 30.74 -8.34
C GLY A 13 15.59 31.82 -7.33
N ALA A 14 14.93 31.85 -6.17
CA ALA A 14 15.26 32.73 -5.05
C ALA A 14 16.34 32.17 -4.10
N GLY A 15 16.93 31.01 -4.40
CA GLY A 15 17.97 30.38 -3.59
C GLY A 15 17.46 29.61 -2.36
N PHE A 16 16.18 29.25 -2.34
CA PHE A 16 15.59 28.39 -1.31
C PHE A 16 15.40 26.97 -1.86
N ASP A 17 16.01 25.99 -1.20
CA ASP A 17 15.83 24.59 -1.55
C ASP A 17 14.50 24.06 -0.99
N PRO A 18 13.59 23.53 -1.84
CA PRO A 18 12.36 22.91 -1.36
C PRO A 18 12.64 21.66 -0.51
N ASP A 19 11.81 21.44 0.51
CA ASP A 19 11.93 20.33 1.45
C ASP A 19 10.75 19.34 1.37
N VAL A 20 10.74 18.34 2.26
CA VAL A 20 9.67 17.33 2.35
C VAL A 20 8.27 17.97 2.40
N PRO A 21 7.93 18.90 3.32
CA PRO A 21 6.65 19.61 3.31
C PRO A 21 6.26 20.20 1.95
N ASN A 22 7.20 20.81 1.23
CA ASN A 22 6.94 21.38 -0.09
C ASN A 22 6.50 20.31 -1.11
N PHE A 23 7.27 19.22 -1.23
CA PHE A 23 6.94 18.12 -2.15
C PHE A 23 5.68 17.36 -1.73
N ALA A 24 5.49 17.13 -0.43
CA ALA A 24 4.28 16.51 0.11
C ALA A 24 3.03 17.35 -0.24
N LYS A 25 3.15 18.68 -0.21
CA LYS A 25 2.07 19.57 -0.63
C LYS A 25 1.81 19.48 -2.13
N LEU A 26 2.84 19.46 -2.97
CA LEU A 26 2.69 19.25 -4.43
C LEU A 26 1.95 17.93 -4.72
N MET A 27 2.40 16.83 -4.11
CA MET A 27 1.79 15.51 -4.28
C MET A 27 0.33 15.45 -3.83
N SER A 28 -0.03 16.17 -2.76
CA SER A 28 -1.42 16.22 -2.30
C SER A 28 -2.39 16.87 -3.29
N LEU A 29 -1.88 17.54 -4.33
CA LEU A 29 -2.66 18.20 -5.37
C LEU A 29 -2.70 17.41 -6.69
N ALA A 30 -2.08 16.23 -6.73
CA ALA A 30 -2.05 15.39 -7.93
C ALA A 30 -3.38 14.66 -8.09
N GLU A 31 -3.95 14.75 -9.28
CA GLU A 31 -5.22 14.11 -9.65
C GLU A 31 -5.08 13.14 -10.83
N SER A 32 -3.97 13.19 -11.57
CA SER A 32 -3.73 12.41 -12.78
C SER A 32 -2.41 11.65 -12.75
N PHE A 33 -2.23 10.75 -13.73
CA PHE A 33 -0.97 10.04 -13.94
C PHE A 33 0.17 11.02 -14.28
N GLU A 34 -0.07 11.96 -15.18
CA GLU A 34 0.91 12.94 -15.63
C GLU A 34 1.35 13.84 -14.47
N GLN A 35 0.42 14.24 -13.60
CA GLN A 35 0.74 15.03 -12.41
C GLN A 35 1.52 14.20 -11.37
N ALA A 36 1.13 12.94 -11.16
CA ALA A 36 1.88 12.03 -10.28
C ALA A 36 3.32 11.84 -10.79
N GLU A 37 3.49 11.60 -12.08
CA GLU A 37 4.81 11.44 -12.71
C GLU A 37 5.69 12.68 -12.55
N ARG A 38 5.14 13.87 -12.87
CA ARG A 38 5.84 15.15 -12.68
C ARG A 38 6.22 15.38 -11.22
N GLY A 39 5.29 15.17 -10.29
CA GLY A 39 5.56 15.30 -8.86
C GLY A 39 6.66 14.35 -8.38
N ILE A 40 6.66 13.11 -8.88
CA ILE A 40 7.69 12.11 -8.57
C ILE A 40 9.04 12.55 -9.15
N SER A 41 9.06 13.08 -10.36
CA SER A 41 10.28 13.62 -11.00
C SER A 41 10.87 14.78 -10.20
N GLU A 42 10.03 15.73 -9.78
CA GLU A 42 10.41 16.87 -8.95
C GLU A 42 11.01 16.41 -7.61
N TRP A 43 10.33 15.49 -6.92
CA TRP A 43 10.82 14.94 -5.65
C TRP A 43 12.09 14.11 -5.82
N LYS A 44 12.25 13.38 -6.92
CA LYS A 44 13.41 12.49 -7.16
C LYS A 44 14.74 13.25 -7.12
N SER A 45 14.73 14.52 -7.53
CA SER A 45 15.92 15.39 -7.43
C SER A 45 16.36 15.66 -5.98
N TYR A 46 15.41 15.63 -5.05
CA TYR A 46 15.62 15.84 -3.61
C TYR A 46 15.85 14.51 -2.86
N GLY A 47 14.98 13.51 -3.04
CA GLY A 47 15.22 12.13 -2.64
C GLY A 47 15.01 11.78 -1.16
N GLU A 48 14.62 12.73 -0.29
CA GLU A 48 14.37 12.45 1.14
C GLU A 48 12.87 12.39 1.48
N GLY A 49 12.53 11.69 2.57
CA GLY A 49 11.15 11.66 3.08
C GLY A 49 10.13 10.94 2.19
N ALA A 50 10.57 9.95 1.41
CA ALA A 50 9.72 9.23 0.44
C ALA A 50 8.35 8.81 1.01
N ASN A 51 8.31 8.24 2.22
CA ASN A 51 7.04 7.83 2.83
C ASN A 51 6.08 9.00 3.08
N GLN A 52 6.59 10.15 3.50
CA GLN A 52 5.78 11.35 3.79
C GLN A 52 5.24 11.97 2.50
N VAL A 53 6.08 12.02 1.45
CA VAL A 53 5.73 12.61 0.16
C VAL A 53 4.76 11.72 -0.61
N PHE A 54 5.08 10.43 -0.77
CA PHE A 54 4.26 9.49 -1.52
C PHE A 54 2.98 9.11 -0.76
N GLY A 55 2.99 9.14 0.58
CA GLY A 55 1.77 8.99 1.38
C GLY A 55 0.71 10.02 0.97
N ARG A 56 1.10 11.29 0.81
CA ARG A 56 0.20 12.35 0.31
C ARG A 56 -0.31 12.10 -1.10
N LEU A 57 0.52 11.59 -1.99
CA LEU A 57 0.11 11.21 -3.34
C LEU A 57 -0.98 10.14 -3.29
N THR A 58 -0.73 9.04 -2.57
CA THR A 58 -1.70 7.93 -2.50
C THR A 58 -3.01 8.34 -1.83
N ALA A 59 -2.93 9.17 -0.78
CA ALA A 59 -4.09 9.73 -0.11
C ALA A 59 -4.95 10.55 -1.08
N ALA A 60 -4.35 11.54 -1.75
CA ALA A 60 -5.05 12.41 -2.70
C ALA A 60 -5.72 11.62 -3.83
N LEU A 61 -4.99 10.67 -4.43
CA LEU A 61 -5.52 9.84 -5.52
C LEU A 61 -6.65 8.90 -5.04
N SER A 62 -6.57 8.38 -3.81
CA SER A 62 -7.59 7.48 -3.24
C SER A 62 -8.96 8.13 -3.03
N GLU A 63 -9.05 9.47 -3.04
CA GLU A 63 -10.34 10.17 -2.91
C GLU A 63 -11.31 9.83 -4.03
N LYS A 64 -10.78 9.73 -5.26
CA LYS A 64 -11.60 9.63 -6.48
C LYS A 64 -11.35 8.35 -7.28
N ARG A 65 -10.31 7.59 -6.95
CA ARG A 65 -9.89 6.39 -7.71
C ARG A 65 -10.21 5.11 -6.94
N SER A 66 -10.30 4.00 -7.66
CA SER A 66 -10.24 2.65 -7.09
C SER A 66 -8.82 2.28 -6.67
N ALA A 67 -8.67 1.22 -5.88
CA ALA A 67 -7.36 0.71 -5.49
C ALA A 67 -6.54 0.21 -6.69
N GLU A 68 -7.18 -0.34 -7.73
CA GLU A 68 -6.49 -0.77 -8.95
C GLU A 68 -5.95 0.42 -9.75
N GLU A 69 -6.81 1.43 -10.01
CA GLU A 69 -6.36 2.64 -10.69
C GLU A 69 -5.27 3.37 -9.89
N LEU A 70 -5.34 3.30 -8.56
CA LEU A 70 -4.31 3.82 -7.68
C LEU A 70 -2.99 3.06 -7.85
N PHE A 71 -3.01 1.73 -7.91
CA PHE A 71 -1.82 0.92 -8.18
C PHE A 71 -1.21 1.24 -9.55
N ASP A 72 -2.02 1.25 -10.60
CA ASP A 72 -1.56 1.55 -11.96
C ASP A 72 -0.91 2.93 -12.02
N THR A 73 -1.55 3.92 -11.40
CA THR A 73 -1.05 5.29 -11.38
C THR A 73 0.27 5.39 -10.61
N CYS A 74 0.30 4.88 -9.38
CA CYS A 74 1.44 5.02 -8.49
C CYS A 74 2.65 4.21 -8.96
N PHE A 75 2.45 2.94 -9.32
CA PHE A 75 3.55 2.10 -9.81
C PHE A 75 4.00 2.54 -11.20
N GLY A 76 3.07 2.87 -12.10
CA GLY A 76 3.40 3.35 -13.44
C GLY A 76 4.24 4.63 -13.39
N ALA A 77 3.83 5.63 -12.58
CA ALA A 77 4.55 6.89 -12.46
C ALA A 77 5.92 6.74 -11.77
N ALA A 78 6.07 5.85 -10.79
CA ALA A 78 7.40 5.56 -10.22
C ALA A 78 8.30 4.81 -11.20
N ASN A 79 7.76 3.82 -11.91
CA ASN A 79 8.50 3.02 -12.89
C ASN A 79 8.96 3.86 -14.09
N SER A 80 8.15 4.81 -14.58
CA SER A 80 8.55 5.71 -15.67
C SER A 80 9.72 6.61 -15.26
N GLN A 81 9.82 6.92 -13.96
CA GLN A 81 10.96 7.61 -13.37
C GLN A 81 12.11 6.66 -12.96
N GLY A 82 12.05 5.37 -13.30
CA GLY A 82 13.09 4.39 -12.99
C GLY A 82 13.26 4.13 -11.49
N MET A 83 12.20 4.27 -10.71
CA MET A 83 12.20 4.11 -9.26
C MET A 83 11.26 3.00 -8.81
N LYS A 84 11.61 2.36 -7.70
CA LYS A 84 10.70 1.48 -6.98
C LYS A 84 9.78 2.32 -6.09
N PHE A 85 8.48 2.12 -6.23
CA PHE A 85 7.49 2.81 -5.39
C PHE A 85 7.60 2.38 -3.91
N PRO A 86 7.59 3.31 -2.94
CA PRO A 86 7.61 2.98 -1.52
C PRO A 86 6.22 2.44 -1.10
N THR A 87 6.06 1.12 -1.04
CA THR A 87 4.76 0.47 -0.78
C THR A 87 4.15 0.82 0.58
N SER A 88 4.94 1.28 1.54
CA SER A 88 4.45 1.84 2.81
C SER A 88 3.60 3.10 2.63
N ALA A 89 3.72 3.82 1.51
CA ALA A 89 2.91 4.99 1.21
C ALA A 89 1.40 4.66 1.11
N PHE A 90 1.03 3.44 0.69
CA PHE A 90 -0.37 3.03 0.61
C PHE A 90 -1.08 2.96 1.98
N GLN A 91 -0.35 3.07 3.09
CA GLN A 91 -0.93 3.17 4.43
C GLN A 91 -2.01 4.25 4.52
N ASP A 92 -1.77 5.42 3.94
CA ASP A 92 -2.70 6.55 4.00
C ASP A 92 -3.94 6.29 3.13
N ALA A 93 -3.77 5.70 1.94
CA ALA A 93 -4.87 5.29 1.07
C ALA A 93 -5.79 4.25 1.75
N VAL A 94 -5.23 3.25 2.45
CA VAL A 94 -6.04 2.28 3.21
C VAL A 94 -6.87 2.99 4.28
N ILE A 95 -6.24 3.86 5.07
CA ILE A 95 -6.94 4.63 6.09
C ILE A 95 -8.07 5.46 5.47
N GLN A 96 -7.80 6.08 4.32
CA GLN A 96 -8.76 6.93 3.63
C GLN A 96 -9.95 6.16 3.06
N TYR A 97 -9.72 5.04 2.37
CA TYR A 97 -10.79 4.17 1.89
C TYR A 97 -11.67 3.67 3.05
N THR A 98 -11.05 3.20 4.13
CA THR A 98 -11.79 2.72 5.31
C THR A 98 -12.61 3.84 5.95
N LYS A 99 -12.07 5.06 6.10
CA LYS A 99 -12.79 6.22 6.64
C LYS A 99 -14.03 6.60 5.81
N HIS A 100 -13.99 6.41 4.49
CA HIS A 100 -15.08 6.72 3.58
C HIS A 100 -16.01 5.52 3.33
N GLY A 101 -15.87 4.42 4.08
CA GLY A 101 -16.69 3.21 3.91
C GLY A 101 -16.41 2.43 2.63
N ARG A 102 -15.33 2.74 1.89
CA ARG A 102 -14.91 2.04 0.67
C ARG A 102 -14.11 0.78 1.03
N ILE A 103 -14.72 -0.13 1.79
CA ILE A 103 -14.02 -1.26 2.42
C ILE A 103 -13.35 -2.20 1.39
N ASN A 104 -14.02 -2.49 0.27
CA ASN A 104 -13.43 -3.34 -0.78
C ASN A 104 -12.13 -2.76 -1.37
N GLU A 105 -12.01 -1.44 -1.47
CA GLU A 105 -10.79 -0.78 -1.95
C GLU A 105 -9.66 -0.87 -0.92
N ALA A 106 -10.00 -0.71 0.36
CA ALA A 106 -9.06 -0.91 1.45
C ALA A 106 -8.58 -2.37 1.52
N LEU A 107 -9.49 -3.34 1.33
CA LEU A 107 -9.17 -4.77 1.28
C LEU A 107 -8.37 -5.14 0.04
N ARG A 108 -8.61 -4.49 -1.10
CA ARG A 108 -7.77 -4.67 -2.29
C ARG A 108 -6.32 -4.30 -2.02
N ILE A 109 -6.07 -3.21 -1.31
CA ILE A 109 -4.71 -2.88 -0.85
C ILE A 109 -4.21 -3.91 0.16
N ALA A 110 -5.06 -4.38 1.07
CA ALA A 110 -4.69 -5.38 2.06
C ALA A 110 -4.28 -6.73 1.45
N VAL A 111 -4.82 -7.13 0.29
CA VAL A 111 -4.37 -8.31 -0.46
C VAL A 111 -2.88 -8.20 -0.81
N ALA A 112 -2.46 -7.06 -1.35
CA ALA A 112 -1.07 -6.83 -1.74
C ALA A 112 -0.16 -6.59 -0.52
N PHE A 113 -0.66 -5.83 0.46
CA PHE A 113 0.12 -5.33 1.60
C PHE A 113 -0.59 -5.55 2.94
N PRO A 114 -0.80 -6.82 3.35
CA PRO A 114 -1.53 -7.15 4.58
C PRO A 114 -0.74 -6.81 5.87
N HIS A 115 0.54 -6.49 5.73
CA HIS A 115 1.42 -6.10 6.85
C HIS A 115 1.30 -4.63 7.24
N LEU A 116 0.71 -3.77 6.38
CA LEU A 116 0.53 -2.35 6.69
C LEU A 116 -0.38 -2.20 7.92
N PRO A 117 -0.07 -1.31 8.87
CA PRO A 117 -0.92 -1.08 10.04
C PRO A 117 -2.39 -0.79 9.70
N GLY A 118 -2.64 -0.04 8.62
CA GLY A 118 -3.99 0.28 8.12
C GLY A 118 -4.70 -0.95 7.58
N SER A 119 -3.98 -1.80 6.85
CA SER A 119 -4.50 -3.09 6.36
C SER A 119 -4.87 -4.00 7.53
N LYS A 120 -3.97 -4.17 8.50
CA LYS A 120 -4.22 -4.97 9.71
C LYS A 120 -5.46 -4.48 10.47
N LYS A 121 -5.55 -3.16 10.68
CA LYS A 121 -6.71 -2.56 11.35
C LYS A 121 -8.00 -2.80 10.58
N THR A 122 -7.98 -2.64 9.25
CA THR A 122 -9.16 -2.86 8.40
C THR A 122 -9.58 -4.32 8.43
N MET A 123 -8.66 -5.26 8.22
CA MET A 123 -8.91 -6.70 8.31
C MET A 123 -9.49 -7.11 9.67
N GLY A 124 -8.91 -6.62 10.77
CA GLY A 124 -9.42 -6.93 12.11
C GLY A 124 -10.77 -6.27 12.45
N SER A 125 -11.14 -5.19 11.75
CA SER A 125 -12.44 -4.53 11.94
C SER A 125 -13.55 -5.15 11.08
N TYR A 126 -13.19 -5.80 9.97
CA TYR A 126 -14.09 -6.40 8.99
C TYR A 126 -13.59 -7.81 8.60
N PRO A 127 -13.51 -8.76 9.56
CA PRO A 127 -12.84 -10.04 9.33
C PRO A 127 -13.59 -10.95 8.36
N ASP A 128 -14.93 -10.93 8.37
CA ASP A 128 -15.75 -11.74 7.48
C ASP A 128 -15.67 -11.23 6.03
N GLU A 129 -15.78 -9.91 5.84
CA GLU A 129 -15.62 -9.27 4.54
C GLU A 129 -14.21 -9.47 4.00
N ALA A 130 -13.18 -9.33 4.86
CA ALA A 130 -11.80 -9.59 4.49
C ALA A 130 -11.58 -11.05 4.05
N SER A 131 -12.08 -12.01 4.82
CA SER A 131 -11.97 -13.43 4.48
C SER A 131 -12.63 -13.73 3.14
N HIS A 132 -13.87 -13.25 2.94
CA HIS A 132 -14.59 -13.45 1.68
C HIS A 132 -13.88 -12.81 0.49
N PHE A 133 -13.41 -11.56 0.65
CA PHE A 133 -12.70 -10.83 -0.39
C PHE A 133 -11.37 -11.51 -0.77
N PHE A 134 -10.57 -11.96 0.20
CA PHE A 134 -9.30 -12.61 -0.08
C PHE A 134 -9.49 -13.99 -0.72
N GLN A 135 -10.50 -14.75 -0.28
CA GLN A 135 -10.85 -16.03 -0.91
C GLN A 135 -11.28 -15.86 -2.37
N SER A 136 -12.06 -14.82 -2.70
CA SER A 136 -12.47 -14.56 -4.08
C SER A 136 -11.30 -14.18 -5.00
N HIS A 137 -10.21 -13.63 -4.45
CA HIS A 137 -8.98 -13.30 -5.18
C HIS A 137 -7.96 -14.44 -5.20
N PHE A 138 -8.21 -15.55 -4.50
CA PHE A 138 -7.24 -16.64 -4.42
C PHE A 138 -6.97 -17.31 -5.77
N GLN A 139 -7.97 -17.40 -6.65
CA GLN A 139 -7.78 -17.99 -7.97
C GLN A 139 -6.90 -17.12 -8.88
N SER A 140 -7.04 -15.80 -8.82
CA SER A 140 -6.30 -14.87 -9.69
C SER A 140 -4.93 -14.49 -9.12
N GLU A 141 -4.81 -14.35 -7.80
CA GLU A 141 -3.60 -13.88 -7.13
C GLU A 141 -3.21 -14.79 -5.95
N PRO A 142 -2.96 -16.10 -6.18
CA PRO A 142 -2.84 -17.08 -5.09
C PRO A 142 -1.70 -16.79 -4.11
N ASN A 143 -0.58 -16.20 -4.59
CA ASN A 143 0.53 -15.76 -3.73
C ASN A 143 0.10 -14.66 -2.74
N HIS A 144 -0.68 -13.68 -3.22
CA HIS A 144 -1.10 -12.53 -2.42
C HIS A 144 -2.22 -12.91 -1.47
N ALA A 145 -3.25 -13.56 -2.00
CA ALA A 145 -4.44 -13.93 -1.26
C ALA A 145 -4.14 -14.92 -0.13
N SER A 146 -3.36 -15.98 -0.37
CA SER A 146 -3.03 -16.95 0.69
C SER A 146 -2.25 -16.32 1.84
N TYR A 147 -1.28 -15.46 1.52
CA TYR A 147 -0.55 -14.70 2.54
C TYR A 147 -1.46 -13.71 3.28
N ALA A 148 -2.33 -12.99 2.58
CA ALA A 148 -3.28 -12.07 3.20
C ALA A 148 -4.25 -12.80 4.14
N LEU A 149 -4.73 -14.00 3.76
CA LEU A 149 -5.56 -14.86 4.62
C LEU A 149 -4.81 -15.33 5.86
N ALA A 150 -3.55 -15.77 5.74
CA ALA A 150 -2.73 -16.10 6.90
C ALA A 150 -2.57 -14.90 7.86
N ARG A 151 -2.33 -13.70 7.31
CA ARG A 151 -2.22 -12.45 8.08
C ARG A 151 -3.54 -12.02 8.74
N LEU A 152 -4.67 -12.24 8.06
CA LEU A 152 -6.01 -11.99 8.61
C LEU A 152 -6.23 -12.86 9.85
N PHE A 153 -6.04 -14.16 9.72
CA PHE A 153 -6.27 -15.10 10.83
C PHE A 153 -5.25 -14.94 11.97
N GLU A 154 -4.02 -14.50 11.68
CA GLU A 154 -3.09 -14.06 12.73
C GLU A 154 -3.66 -12.85 13.50
N THR A 155 -4.26 -11.90 12.78
CA THR A 155 -4.84 -10.67 13.36
C THR A 155 -6.08 -10.97 14.19
N THR A 156 -6.93 -11.92 13.76
CA THR A 156 -8.14 -12.34 14.48
C THR A 156 -7.87 -13.44 15.53
N LYS A 157 -6.63 -13.91 15.63
CA LYS A 157 -6.18 -15.00 16.53
C LYS A 157 -6.83 -16.36 16.23
N GLU A 158 -7.30 -16.59 15.01
CA GLU A 158 -7.79 -17.88 14.54
C GLU A 158 -6.61 -18.76 14.09
N TYR A 159 -5.83 -19.24 15.06
CA TYR A 159 -4.51 -19.80 14.78
C TYR A 159 -4.53 -21.07 13.92
N ALA A 160 -5.57 -21.90 14.01
CA ALA A 160 -5.72 -23.08 13.16
C ALA A 160 -5.82 -22.70 11.67
N ARG A 161 -6.70 -21.75 11.34
CA ARG A 161 -6.89 -21.21 9.98
C ARG A 161 -5.65 -20.45 9.51
N MET A 162 -5.01 -19.70 10.42
CA MET A 162 -3.74 -19.03 10.13
C MET A 162 -2.68 -20.03 9.68
N ARG A 163 -2.49 -21.15 10.38
CA ARG A 163 -1.52 -22.18 10.00
C ARG A 163 -1.89 -22.86 8.68
N GLU A 164 -3.16 -23.14 8.44
CA GLU A 164 -3.64 -23.69 7.17
C GLU A 164 -3.24 -22.79 5.99
N TRP A 165 -3.64 -21.52 6.04
CA TRP A 165 -3.33 -20.57 4.97
C TRP A 165 -1.84 -20.24 4.88
N ALA A 166 -1.09 -20.28 5.98
CA ALA A 166 0.36 -20.16 5.97
C ALA A 166 1.03 -21.33 5.22
N ARG A 167 0.55 -22.57 5.37
CA ARG A 167 1.04 -23.72 4.58
C ARG A 167 0.70 -23.57 3.11
N ILE A 168 -0.55 -23.21 2.78
CA ILE A 168 -0.97 -22.92 1.41
C ILE A 168 -0.09 -21.82 0.80
N ALA A 169 0.24 -20.78 1.57
CA ALA A 169 1.09 -19.69 1.12
C ALA A 169 2.54 -20.15 0.84
N MET A 170 3.10 -21.08 1.63
CA MET A 170 4.43 -21.66 1.41
C MET A 170 4.51 -22.50 0.13
N GLU A 171 3.41 -23.12 -0.28
CA GLU A 171 3.33 -23.91 -1.52
C GLU A 171 3.33 -23.04 -2.78
N GLN A 172 3.12 -21.73 -2.64
CA GLN A 172 3.08 -20.83 -3.79
C GLN A 172 4.49 -20.50 -4.30
N GLU A 173 4.78 -20.84 -5.56
CA GLU A 173 6.11 -20.77 -6.16
C GLU A 173 6.74 -19.36 -6.18
N ARG A 174 5.94 -18.30 -6.10
CA ARG A 174 6.39 -16.91 -6.31
C ARG A 174 6.26 -16.04 -5.06
N GLN A 175 6.32 -16.63 -3.87
CA GLN A 175 6.36 -15.82 -2.65
C GLN A 175 7.65 -15.00 -2.56
N PRO A 176 7.56 -13.69 -2.28
CA PRO A 176 8.73 -12.87 -1.96
C PRO A 176 9.48 -13.43 -0.74
N PRO A 177 10.83 -13.36 -0.71
CA PRO A 177 11.63 -13.86 0.41
C PRO A 177 11.19 -13.29 1.78
N SER A 178 10.85 -12.01 1.84
CA SER A 178 10.36 -11.38 3.07
C SER A 178 9.04 -11.96 3.58
N ARG A 179 8.15 -12.43 2.69
CA ARG A 179 6.92 -13.13 3.09
C ARG A 179 7.22 -14.54 3.55
N ILE A 180 8.16 -15.24 2.90
CA ILE A 180 8.57 -16.60 3.30
C ILE A 180 9.06 -16.61 4.75
N ASP A 181 9.89 -15.64 5.14
CA ASP A 181 10.38 -15.55 6.52
C ASP A 181 9.24 -15.25 7.51
N ASP A 182 8.29 -14.39 7.13
CA ASP A 182 7.09 -14.08 7.92
C ASP A 182 6.21 -15.33 8.13
N ILE A 183 6.00 -16.10 7.05
CA ILE A 183 5.20 -17.33 7.06
C ILE A 183 5.87 -18.41 7.91
N LYS A 184 7.18 -18.59 7.80
CA LYS A 184 7.93 -19.53 8.65
C LYS A 184 7.78 -19.19 10.13
N ARG A 185 7.83 -17.90 10.48
CA ARG A 185 7.59 -17.45 11.86
C ARG A 185 6.18 -17.80 12.33
N MET A 186 5.16 -17.57 11.51
CA MET A 186 3.77 -17.96 11.83
C MET A 186 3.64 -19.46 12.10
N LEU A 187 4.25 -20.29 11.27
CA LEU A 187 4.21 -21.74 11.42
C LEU A 187 4.97 -22.24 12.65
N ALA A 188 6.00 -21.51 13.08
CA ALA A 188 6.78 -21.80 14.28
C ALA A 188 6.14 -21.28 15.58
N LEU A 189 5.02 -20.55 15.53
CA LEU A 189 4.34 -20.06 16.73
C LEU A 189 3.84 -21.26 17.56
N ASP A 190 4.27 -21.29 18.82
CA ASP A 190 3.73 -22.18 19.84
C ASP A 190 2.39 -21.60 20.31
N VAL A 191 1.32 -21.96 19.60
CA VAL A 191 -0.05 -21.55 19.92
C VAL A 191 -0.85 -22.78 20.30
N PRO A 192 -1.77 -22.68 21.28
CA PRO A 192 -2.57 -23.80 21.74
C PRO A 192 -3.29 -24.48 20.58
N GLU A 193 -3.29 -25.80 20.55
CA GLU A 193 -4.25 -26.54 19.72
C GLU A 193 -5.64 -26.34 20.37
N GLU A 194 -6.58 -25.81 19.59
CA GLU A 194 -8.00 -25.72 19.97
C GLU A 194 -8.68 -27.08 19.91
#